data_AF-A0A9P7KH99-F1
#
_entry.id   AF-A0A9P7KH99-F1
#
_cell.length_a   1.000
_cell.length_b   1.000
_cell.length_c   1.000
_cell.angle_alpha   90.00
_cell.angle_beta   90.00
_cell.angle_gamma   90.00
#
_symmetry.space_group_name_H-M   'P 1'
#
loop_
_entity.id
_entity.type
_entity.pdbx_description
1 polymer ?
#
loop_
_entity_poly.entity_id
_entity_poly.type
_entity_poly.pdbx_seq_one_letter_code
_entity_poly.pdbx_strand_id
1 'polypeptide(L)'
;MPLSPAPALLVGLGARIVLDYLTRSGEASIRDFVLLGVWQGVGLHYASKITSLAILVGFGVSAKILVEFNLLHDITRTVTTLLGVALGVLCTECLSQFFGAPKGSSDPDRRRKRSQMTDGQSLRRERVVQFEASGEGDGNDARQRAFRETVHTVSDITSVDSSSEMIGPTSAMSKLDREIATLRTRASLADSERRRFKEERKWAISQGNLARASQMKWQVKRYTALMQSFHREADNKLLEASSRARQARTEEPKASSSKQPTRRREPSNGPLNGHAARSPDTTPPKRHSKQPVPPRDTMR
;
A
#
# COMPACT_ATOMS: atom_id res chain seq x y z
N MET A 1 24.56 3.13 6.44
CA MET A 1 23.81 4.36 6.75
C MET A 1 23.30 4.94 5.44
N PRO A 2 22.01 5.27 5.29
CA PRO A 2 21.52 5.87 4.05
C PRO A 2 22.18 7.24 3.86
N LEU A 3 23.04 7.34 2.85
CA LEU A 3 23.65 8.61 2.47
C LEU A 3 22.51 9.53 2.00
N SER A 4 22.33 10.66 2.68
CA SER A 4 21.39 11.68 2.22
C SER A 4 21.89 12.19 0.86
N PRO A 5 21.04 12.34 -0.16
CA PRO A 5 21.49 12.85 -1.47
C PRO A 5 21.84 14.35 -1.44
N ALA A 6 21.48 15.06 -0.37
CA ALA A 6 21.63 16.50 -0.25
C ALA A 6 23.09 17.00 -0.33
N PRO A 7 24.11 16.39 0.31
CA PRO A 7 25.50 16.82 0.19
C PRO A 7 26.04 16.65 -1.22
N ALA A 8 25.66 15.57 -1.91
CA ALA A 8 26.09 15.33 -3.29
C ALA A 8 25.53 16.38 -4.25
N LEU A 9 24.26 16.77 -4.08
CA LEU A 9 23.65 17.86 -4.86
C LEU A 9 24.28 19.21 -4.54
N LEU A 10 24.56 19.51 -3.27
CA LEU A 10 25.15 20.78 -2.87
C LEU A 10 26.58 20.94 -3.43
N VAL A 11 27.38 19.88 -3.38
CA VAL A 11 28.74 19.87 -3.96
C VAL A 11 28.69 19.92 -5.49
N GLY A 12 27.85 19.11 -6.13
CA GLY A 12 27.73 19.09 -7.60
C GLY A 12 27.22 20.41 -8.18
N LEU A 13 26.18 20.99 -7.57
CA LEU A 13 25.62 22.27 -7.99
C LEU A 13 26.59 23.42 -7.68
N GLY A 14 27.25 23.40 -6.52
CA GLY A 14 28.27 24.38 -6.14
C GLY A 14 29.46 24.37 -7.10
N ALA A 15 29.98 23.20 -7.44
CA ALA A 15 31.06 23.05 -8.42
C ALA A 15 30.65 23.58 -9.80
N ARG A 16 29.40 23.32 -10.23
CA ARG A 16 28.87 23.84 -11.49
C ARG A 16 28.78 25.38 -11.48
N ILE A 17 28.32 25.98 -10.38
CA ILE A 17 28.24 27.45 -10.23
C ILE A 17 29.63 28.07 -10.28
N VAL A 18 30.61 27.50 -9.56
CA VAL A 18 31.99 28.01 -9.57
C VAL A 18 32.59 27.90 -10.97
N LEU A 19 32.35 26.79 -11.68
CA LEU A 19 32.81 26.63 -13.06
C LEU A 19 32.15 27.65 -14.01
N ASP A 20 30.83 27.86 -13.89
CA ASP A 20 30.11 28.85 -14.70
C ASP A 20 30.64 30.26 -14.40
N TYR A 21 30.92 30.57 -13.13
CA TYR A 21 31.49 31.87 -12.74
C TYR A 21 32.91 32.10 -13.29
N LEU A 22 33.75 31.07 -13.31
CA LEU A 22 35.12 31.18 -13.83
C LEU A 22 35.20 31.21 -15.36
N THR A 23 34.27 30.53 -16.04
CA THR A 23 34.25 30.44 -17.50
C THR A 23 33.50 31.60 -18.16
N ARG A 24 32.73 32.38 -17.39
CA ARG A 24 31.87 33.43 -17.92
C ARG A 24 32.52 34.80 -17.75
N SER A 25 32.82 35.46 -18.87
CA SER A 25 33.45 36.80 -18.91
C SER A 25 32.46 37.94 -19.23
N GLY A 26 31.15 37.73 -19.02
CA GLY A 26 30.09 38.65 -19.46
C GLY A 26 29.10 39.04 -18.36
N GLU A 27 28.18 39.95 -18.69
CA GLU A 27 27.16 40.48 -17.79
C GLU A 27 26.33 39.36 -17.11
N ALA A 28 25.97 39.60 -15.85
CA ALA A 28 25.20 38.67 -15.04
C ALA A 28 23.81 38.43 -15.65
N SER A 29 23.52 37.17 -15.97
CA SER A 29 22.26 36.78 -16.60
C SER A 29 21.24 36.36 -15.54
N ILE A 30 19.95 36.47 -15.87
CA ILE A 30 18.82 35.97 -15.05
C ILE A 30 19.06 34.52 -14.60
N ARG A 31 19.66 33.70 -15.46
CA ARG A 31 20.01 32.30 -15.15
C ARG A 31 20.91 32.19 -13.92
N ASP A 32 21.85 33.12 -13.73
CA ASP A 32 22.81 33.07 -12.64
C ASP A 32 22.11 33.32 -11.30
N PHE A 33 21.19 34.28 -11.26
CA PHE A 33 20.40 34.58 -10.07
C PHE A 33 19.50 33.40 -9.68
N VAL A 34 18.88 32.73 -10.66
CA VAL A 34 18.10 31.51 -10.41
C VAL A 34 18.99 30.38 -9.90
N LEU A 35 20.15 30.13 -10.52
CA LEU A 35 21.07 29.06 -10.13
C LEU A 35 21.60 29.28 -8.70
N LEU A 36 21.95 30.53 -8.38
CA LEU A 36 22.41 30.93 -7.06
C LEU A 36 21.29 30.78 -6.01
N GLY A 37 20.06 31.19 -6.35
CA GLY A 37 18.89 31.00 -5.51
C GLY A 37 18.61 29.51 -5.25
N VAL A 38 18.66 28.66 -6.27
CA VAL A 38 18.49 27.20 -6.13
C VAL A 38 19.55 26.63 -5.19
N TRP A 39 20.81 27.03 -5.33
CA TRP A 39 21.88 26.59 -4.43
C TRP A 39 21.66 27.03 -2.99
N GLN A 40 21.24 28.27 -2.77
CA GLN A 40 20.85 28.77 -1.44
C GLN A 40 19.67 27.98 -0.86
N GLY A 41 18.66 27.66 -1.67
CA GLY A 41 17.50 26.83 -1.27
C GLY A 41 17.89 25.41 -0.86
N VAL A 42 18.77 24.77 -1.63
CA VAL A 42 19.33 23.44 -1.28
C VAL A 42 20.13 23.52 0.03
N GLY A 43 20.95 24.56 0.19
CA GLY A 43 21.72 24.82 1.41
C GLY A 43 20.82 25.04 2.63
N LEU A 44 19.74 25.82 2.48
CA LEU A 44 18.76 26.07 3.53
C LEU A 44 18.02 24.79 3.94
N HIS A 45 17.60 23.97 2.98
CA HIS A 45 17.00 22.66 3.25
C HIS A 45 17.99 21.70 3.94
N TYR A 46 19.28 21.76 3.61
CA TYR A 46 20.28 20.96 4.32
C TYR A 46 20.45 21.44 5.77
N ALA A 47 20.53 22.76 5.96
CA ALA A 47 20.67 23.39 7.26
C ALA A 47 19.44 23.18 8.16
N SER A 48 18.23 23.03 7.59
CA SER A 48 16.99 22.78 8.35
C SER A 48 17.04 21.51 9.21
N LYS A 49 17.93 20.55 8.88
CA LYS A 49 18.18 19.35 9.69
C LYS A 49 18.91 19.64 11.00
N ILE A 50 19.61 20.77 11.10
CA ILE A 50 20.35 21.22 12.27
C ILE A 50 19.81 22.61 12.63
N THR A 51 18.86 22.67 13.57
CA THR A 51 18.07 23.88 13.88
C THR A 51 18.91 25.15 14.07
N SER A 52 20.06 25.05 14.73
CA SER A 52 20.97 26.19 14.94
C SER A 52 21.57 26.74 13.64
N LEU A 53 21.92 25.86 12.69
CA LEU A 53 22.43 26.28 11.38
C LEU A 53 21.31 26.83 10.50
N ALA A 54 20.10 26.29 10.62
CA ALA A 54 18.93 26.77 9.88
C ALA A 54 18.67 28.26 10.17
N ILE A 55 18.78 28.68 11.43
CA ILE A 55 18.57 30.08 11.83
C ILE A 55 19.67 30.98 11.23
N LEU A 56 20.93 30.56 11.32
CA LEU A 56 22.05 31.34 10.78
C LEU A 56 21.99 31.48 9.25
N VAL A 57 21.71 30.38 8.55
CA VAL A 57 21.60 30.36 7.08
C VAL A 57 20.35 31.13 6.64
N GLY A 58 19.22 30.93 7.31
CA GLY A 58 17.99 31.66 7.05
C GLY A 58 18.17 33.17 7.23
N PHE A 59 18.78 33.59 8.34
CA PHE A 59 19.09 35.00 8.58
C PHE A 59 20.03 35.56 7.52
N GLY A 60 21.07 34.83 7.12
CA GLY A 60 21.98 35.25 6.05
C GLY A 60 21.27 35.43 4.69
N VAL A 61 20.38 34.50 4.32
CA VAL A 61 19.60 34.60 3.07
C VAL A 61 18.63 35.79 3.15
N SER A 62 17.90 35.96 4.26
CA SER A 62 16.97 37.09 4.44
C SER A 62 17.68 38.44 4.46
N ALA A 63 18.81 38.56 5.17
CA ALA A 63 19.61 39.77 5.21
C ALA A 63 20.15 40.13 3.82
N LYS A 64 20.63 39.13 3.06
CA LYS A 64 21.08 39.34 1.68
C LYS A 64 19.95 39.84 0.78
N ILE A 65 18.77 39.23 0.83
CA ILE A 65 17.60 39.67 0.06
C ILE A 65 17.21 41.10 0.42
N LEU A 66 17.25 41.45 1.72
CA LEU A 66 17.00 42.82 2.17
C LEU A 66 18.05 43.81 1.65
N VAL A 67 19.33 43.44 1.63
CA VAL A 67 20.38 44.30 1.06
C VAL A 67 20.20 44.46 -0.44
N GLU A 68 19.93 43.38 -1.19
CA GLU A 68 19.68 43.48 -2.63
C GLU A 68 18.46 44.35 -2.94
N PHE A 69 17.38 44.18 -2.17
CA PHE A 69 16.16 44.96 -2.32
C PHE A 69 16.36 46.45 -2.02
N ASN A 70 16.98 46.78 -0.88
CA ASN A 70 17.12 48.17 -0.43
C ASN A 70 18.28 48.91 -1.11
N LEU A 71 19.39 48.24 -1.45
CA LEU A 71 20.59 48.91 -1.97
C LEU A 71 20.58 49.00 -3.50
N LEU A 72 20.14 47.94 -4.18
CA LEU A 72 20.21 47.86 -5.64
C LEU A 72 18.87 48.21 -6.32
N HIS A 73 17.75 48.23 -5.58
CA HIS A 73 16.40 48.50 -6.09
C HIS A 73 16.00 47.63 -7.31
N ASP A 74 16.70 46.53 -7.56
CA ASP A 74 16.42 45.63 -8.68
C ASP A 74 15.43 44.55 -8.23
N ILE A 75 14.15 44.88 -8.36
CA ILE A 75 13.04 44.01 -8.01
C ILE A 75 13.12 42.70 -8.79
N THR A 76 13.59 42.74 -10.04
CA THR A 76 13.65 41.54 -10.89
C THR A 76 14.67 40.54 -10.38
N ARG A 77 15.84 41.01 -9.94
CA ARG A 77 16.86 40.17 -9.29
C ARG A 77 16.34 39.58 -8.00
N THR A 78 15.69 40.39 -7.18
CA THR A 78 15.15 39.96 -5.88
C THR A 78 14.08 38.87 -6.04
N VAL A 79 13.16 39.04 -6.99
CA VAL A 79 12.10 38.05 -7.27
C VAL A 79 12.68 36.76 -7.85
N THR A 80 13.67 36.86 -8.75
CA THR A 80 14.29 35.68 -9.37
C THR A 80 15.16 34.89 -8.38
N THR A 81 15.87 35.54 -7.47
CA THR A 81 16.60 34.86 -6.40
C THR A 81 15.63 34.18 -5.43
N LEU A 82 14.55 34.86 -5.02
CA LEU A 82 13.51 34.30 -4.15
C LEU A 82 12.84 33.07 -4.79
N LEU A 83 12.49 33.15 -6.07
CA LEU A 83 11.93 32.02 -6.83
C LEU A 83 12.93 30.85 -6.92
N GLY A 84 14.21 31.16 -7.15
CA GLY A 84 15.29 30.17 -7.12
C GLY A 84 15.39 29.46 -5.78
N VAL A 85 15.35 30.20 -4.65
CA VAL A 85 15.38 29.63 -3.29
C VAL A 85 14.20 28.70 -3.07
N ALA A 86 12.99 29.13 -3.39
CA ALA A 86 11.78 28.30 -3.27
C ALA A 86 11.88 27.02 -4.11
N LEU A 87 12.33 27.14 -5.37
CA LEU A 87 12.52 26.00 -6.27
C LEU A 87 13.57 25.02 -5.73
N GLY A 88 14.67 25.53 -5.16
CA GLY A 88 15.71 24.71 -4.55
C GLY A 88 15.19 23.89 -3.37
N VAL A 89 14.38 24.49 -2.50
CA VAL A 89 13.74 23.80 -1.38
C VAL A 89 12.78 22.72 -1.87
N LEU A 90 11.85 23.07 -2.77
CA LEU A 90 10.86 22.13 -3.34
C LEU A 90 11.52 20.96 -4.07
N CYS A 91 12.53 21.24 -4.89
CA CYS A 91 13.28 20.21 -5.60
C CYS A 91 13.98 19.27 -4.61
N THR A 92 14.58 19.80 -3.56
CA THR A 92 15.24 18.97 -2.53
C THR A 92 14.23 18.12 -1.76
N GLU A 93 13.02 18.62 -1.47
CA GLU A 93 11.94 17.83 -0.87
C GLU A 93 11.47 16.72 -1.81
N CYS A 94 11.21 17.02 -3.08
CA CYS A 94 10.81 16.03 -4.08
C CYS A 94 11.87 14.93 -4.22
N LEU A 95 13.15 15.30 -4.28
CA LEU A 95 14.26 14.34 -4.35
C LEU A 95 14.39 13.56 -3.03
N SER A 96 14.19 14.20 -1.89
CA SER A 96 14.16 13.52 -0.58
C SER A 96 13.00 12.53 -0.49
N GLN A 97 11.85 12.81 -1.08
CA GLN A 97 10.73 11.86 -1.15
C GLN A 97 11.03 10.71 -2.12
N PHE A 98 11.65 11.01 -3.27
CA PHE A 98 11.97 10.02 -4.29
C PHE A 98 13.08 9.05 -3.85
N PHE A 99 14.16 9.57 -3.27
CA PHE A 99 15.30 8.78 -2.79
C PHE A 99 15.15 8.31 -1.35
N GLY A 100 14.50 9.11 -0.50
CA GLY A 100 14.28 8.82 0.91
C GLY A 100 13.06 7.96 1.19
N ALA A 101 12.45 7.35 0.17
CA ALA A 101 11.47 6.29 0.34
C ALA A 101 12.12 4.89 0.26
N PRO A 102 12.83 4.39 1.30
CA PRO A 102 12.89 2.96 1.48
C PRO A 102 11.47 2.53 1.87
N LYS A 103 10.82 1.85 0.93
CA LYS A 103 9.48 1.26 1.02
C LYS A 103 9.44 0.18 2.12
N GLY A 104 9.45 0.60 3.38
CA GLY A 104 9.48 -0.28 4.54
C GLY A 104 9.41 0.46 5.88
N SER A 105 8.21 0.90 6.23
CA SER A 105 7.69 0.83 7.62
C SER A 105 8.68 1.15 8.74
N SER A 106 9.06 2.41 8.90
CA SER A 106 9.33 2.94 10.23
C SER A 106 8.07 3.65 10.68
N ASP A 107 7.14 2.85 11.18
CA ASP A 107 6.07 3.29 12.07
C ASP A 107 6.73 3.35 13.46
N PRO A 108 7.19 4.53 13.94
CA PRO A 108 7.82 4.62 15.26
C PRO A 108 6.83 4.31 16.40
N ASP A 109 5.52 4.26 16.13
CA ASP A 109 4.49 4.02 17.15
C ASP A 109 4.17 2.54 17.42
N ARG A 110 4.71 1.60 16.63
CA ARG A 110 4.50 0.17 16.92
C ARG A 110 5.45 -0.45 17.94
N ARG A 111 6.32 0.34 18.58
CA ARG A 111 7.33 -0.18 19.53
C ARG A 111 6.82 -0.38 20.97
N ARG A 112 5.51 -0.27 21.25
CA ARG A 112 4.99 -0.45 22.63
C ARG A 112 4.01 -1.60 22.87
N LYS A 113 3.71 -2.47 21.91
CA LYS A 113 2.74 -3.58 22.14
C LYS A 113 3.05 -4.90 21.42
N ARG A 114 4.30 -5.35 21.48
CA ARG A 114 4.64 -6.72 21.02
C ARG A 114 5.66 -7.41 21.92
N SER A 115 5.33 -7.49 23.20
CA SER A 115 5.80 -8.59 24.04
C SER A 115 4.83 -9.78 23.86
N GLN A 116 5.40 -10.97 23.72
CA GLN A 116 4.74 -12.28 23.78
C GLN A 116 3.74 -12.60 22.67
N MET A 117 4.25 -13.13 21.55
CA MET A 117 3.73 -14.41 21.07
C MET A 117 4.89 -15.21 20.49
N THR A 118 5.21 -16.24 21.26
CA THR A 118 6.10 -17.38 21.07
C THR A 118 6.17 -17.91 19.64
N ASP A 119 7.42 -17.96 19.21
CA ASP A 119 8.07 -18.97 18.38
C ASP A 119 7.40 -20.35 18.39
N GLY A 120 7.22 -20.92 17.19
CA GLY A 120 6.65 -22.25 17.03
C GLY A 120 6.15 -22.53 15.63
N GLN A 121 6.96 -23.29 14.88
CA GLN A 121 6.64 -24.10 13.69
C GLN A 121 7.17 -23.59 12.34
N SER A 122 8.46 -23.84 12.13
CA SER A 122 9.00 -24.22 10.83
C SER A 122 9.61 -25.63 10.90
N LEU A 123 8.78 -26.65 10.70
CA LEU A 123 9.22 -27.97 10.22
C LEU A 123 8.64 -28.09 8.80
N ARG A 124 9.33 -27.59 7.79
CA ARG A 124 10.34 -28.32 6.99
C ARG A 124 9.83 -29.69 6.53
N ARG A 125 8.94 -29.66 5.53
CA ARG A 125 8.72 -30.77 4.61
C ARG A 125 9.28 -30.36 3.26
N GLU A 126 10.59 -30.49 3.12
CA GLU A 126 11.29 -30.43 1.84
C GLU A 126 10.87 -31.67 1.04
N ARG A 127 9.99 -31.48 0.05
CA ARG A 127 9.83 -32.42 -1.05
C ARG A 127 10.63 -31.84 -2.21
N VAL A 128 11.86 -32.34 -2.36
CA VAL A 128 12.72 -32.04 -3.50
C VAL A 128 12.08 -32.67 -4.73
N VAL A 129 11.44 -31.85 -5.55
CA VAL A 129 11.08 -32.20 -6.92
C VAL A 129 12.06 -31.45 -7.80
N GLN A 130 13.08 -32.16 -8.28
CA GLN A 130 13.97 -31.69 -9.34
C GLN A 130 13.14 -31.61 -10.61
N PHE A 131 12.96 -30.39 -11.12
CA PHE A 131 12.54 -30.17 -12.50
C PHE A 131 13.80 -29.87 -13.30
N GLU A 132 14.10 -30.74 -14.28
CA GLU A 132 15.11 -30.47 -15.30
C GLU A 132 14.76 -29.19 -16.05
N ALA A 133 15.65 -28.21 -15.97
CA ALA A 133 15.60 -27.01 -16.79
C ALA A 133 16.19 -27.35 -18.17
N SER A 134 15.32 -27.73 -19.10
CA SER A 134 15.66 -27.85 -20.52
C SER A 134 15.28 -26.55 -21.25
N GLY A 135 16.18 -26.07 -22.11
CA GLY A 135 15.83 -25.12 -23.18
C GLY A 135 16.43 -23.73 -23.06
N GLU A 136 17.72 -23.64 -23.38
CA GLU A 136 18.41 -22.43 -23.79
C GLU A 136 17.73 -21.84 -25.04
N GLY A 137 17.01 -20.73 -24.87
CA GLY A 137 16.20 -20.13 -25.92
C GLY A 137 16.15 -18.60 -25.80
N ASP A 138 17.05 -17.97 -26.54
CA ASP A 138 17.01 -16.63 -27.13
C ASP A 138 16.40 -15.47 -26.31
N GLY A 139 17.29 -14.62 -25.78
CA GLY A 139 17.02 -13.65 -24.71
C GLY A 139 16.34 -12.34 -25.08
N ASN A 140 15.89 -12.13 -26.33
CA ASN A 140 15.34 -10.84 -26.75
C ASN A 140 13.79 -10.75 -26.78
N ASP A 141 13.07 -11.86 -26.80
CA ASP A 141 11.59 -11.87 -26.82
C ASP A 141 10.93 -11.87 -25.43
N ALA A 142 11.69 -12.16 -24.37
CA ALA A 142 11.16 -12.29 -23.00
C ALA A 142 10.63 -10.97 -22.43
N ARG A 143 11.21 -9.83 -22.84
CA ARG A 143 10.86 -8.51 -22.29
C ARG A 143 9.52 -7.98 -22.81
N GLN A 144 9.14 -8.32 -24.05
CA GLN A 144 7.84 -7.93 -24.62
C GLN A 144 6.71 -8.89 -24.23
N ARG A 145 6.97 -10.19 -24.04
CA ARG A 145 5.96 -11.14 -23.53
C ARG A 145 5.55 -10.85 -22.09
N ALA A 146 6.50 -10.50 -21.22
CA ALA A 146 6.21 -10.19 -19.82
C ALA A 146 5.23 -9.02 -19.65
N PHE A 147 5.20 -8.06 -20.58
CA PHE A 147 4.25 -6.94 -20.52
C PHE A 147 2.86 -7.34 -21.00
N ARG A 148 2.74 -8.15 -22.06
CA ARG A 148 1.45 -8.62 -22.60
C ARG A 148 0.74 -9.59 -21.65
N GLU A 149 1.45 -10.49 -20.96
CA GLU A 149 0.81 -11.40 -19.98
C GLU A 149 0.22 -10.67 -18.77
N THR A 150 0.83 -9.58 -18.29
CA THR A 150 0.24 -8.76 -17.22
C THR A 150 -1.03 -8.04 -17.62
N VAL A 151 -1.24 -7.77 -18.92
CA VAL A 151 -2.44 -7.08 -19.39
C VAL A 151 -3.61 -8.07 -19.51
N HIS A 152 -3.35 -9.31 -19.94
CA HIS A 152 -4.40 -10.32 -20.11
C HIS A 152 -4.88 -10.96 -18.81
N THR A 153 -4.08 -10.98 -17.73
CA THR A 153 -4.52 -11.50 -16.42
C THR A 153 -5.44 -10.55 -15.65
N VAL A 154 -5.45 -9.25 -15.98
CA VAL A 154 -6.36 -8.29 -15.34
C VAL A 154 -7.75 -8.34 -15.99
N SER A 155 -7.82 -8.71 -17.27
CA SER A 155 -9.07 -8.78 -18.03
C SER A 155 -10.01 -9.88 -17.55
N ASP A 156 -9.51 -10.93 -16.88
CA ASP A 156 -10.32 -12.08 -16.46
C ASP A 156 -11.01 -11.90 -15.08
N ILE A 157 -10.53 -10.95 -14.27
CA ILE A 157 -11.08 -10.70 -12.92
C ILE A 157 -12.34 -9.84 -12.97
N THR A 158 -12.43 -8.97 -13.98
CA THR A 158 -13.61 -8.11 -14.20
C THR A 158 -14.66 -8.75 -15.08
N SER A 159 -14.31 -9.79 -15.84
CA SER A 159 -15.20 -10.54 -16.73
C SER A 159 -15.88 -11.73 -16.06
N VAL A 160 -15.92 -11.79 -14.73
CA VAL A 160 -16.97 -12.57 -14.02
C VAL A 160 -18.29 -11.85 -14.31
N ASP A 161 -18.75 -12.08 -15.53
CA ASP A 161 -19.82 -11.39 -16.19
C ASP A 161 -21.14 -11.84 -15.56
N SER A 162 -21.97 -10.85 -15.25
CA SER A 162 -23.25 -10.95 -14.55
C SER A 162 -24.31 -11.77 -15.29
N SER A 163 -23.94 -12.46 -16.38
CA SER A 163 -24.83 -13.17 -17.31
C SER A 163 -24.86 -14.69 -17.09
N SER A 164 -23.87 -15.29 -16.40
CA SER A 164 -23.78 -16.75 -16.23
C SER A 164 -24.54 -17.31 -15.00
N GLU A 165 -25.12 -16.46 -14.15
CA GLU A 165 -25.81 -16.86 -12.90
C GLU A 165 -27.30 -17.26 -13.07
N MET A 166 -27.82 -17.36 -14.29
CA MET A 166 -29.25 -17.60 -14.50
C MET A 166 -29.73 -19.01 -14.09
N ILE A 167 -28.83 -19.93 -13.74
CA ILE A 167 -29.13 -21.31 -13.36
C ILE A 167 -28.52 -21.62 -11.99
N GLY A 168 -29.08 -21.05 -10.92
CA GLY A 168 -28.64 -21.34 -9.55
C GLY A 168 -29.65 -20.91 -8.47
N PRO A 169 -29.47 -21.38 -7.21
CA PRO A 169 -30.30 -21.01 -6.05
C PRO A 169 -30.38 -19.50 -5.75
N THR A 170 -29.55 -18.70 -6.40
CA THR A 170 -29.50 -17.24 -6.29
C THR A 170 -30.66 -16.53 -7.00
N SER A 171 -31.48 -17.24 -7.80
CA SER A 171 -32.63 -16.63 -8.48
C SER A 171 -33.68 -16.07 -7.51
N ALA A 172 -33.78 -16.61 -6.28
CA ALA A 172 -34.67 -16.11 -5.24
C ALA A 172 -34.14 -14.86 -4.51
N MET A 173 -32.88 -14.45 -4.74
CA MET A 173 -32.28 -13.29 -4.07
C MET A 173 -32.74 -11.98 -4.68
N SER A 174 -32.94 -10.97 -3.82
CA SER A 174 -33.17 -9.58 -4.24
C SER A 174 -32.01 -9.07 -5.09
N LYS A 175 -32.27 -8.14 -6.02
CA LYS A 175 -31.23 -7.57 -6.89
C LYS A 175 -30.05 -7.01 -6.08
N LEU A 176 -30.32 -6.34 -4.96
CA LEU A 176 -29.28 -5.82 -4.07
C LEU A 176 -28.48 -6.93 -3.39
N ASP A 177 -29.13 -8.02 -2.98
CA ASP A 177 -28.43 -9.15 -2.37
C ASP A 177 -27.51 -9.85 -3.36
N ARG A 178 -27.90 -9.91 -4.65
CA ARG A 178 -27.05 -10.42 -5.73
C ARG A 178 -25.82 -9.52 -5.93
N GLU A 179 -26.00 -8.19 -5.93
CA GLU A 179 -24.87 -7.25 -6.00
C GLU A 179 -23.90 -7.43 -4.80
N ILE A 180 -24.42 -7.57 -3.59
CA ILE A 180 -23.60 -7.81 -2.40
C ILE A 180 -22.86 -9.15 -2.51
N ALA A 181 -23.53 -10.20 -2.98
CA ALA A 181 -22.93 -11.51 -3.19
C ALA A 181 -21.80 -11.45 -4.22
N THR A 182 -22.03 -10.83 -5.39
CA THR A 182 -21.01 -10.67 -6.43
C THR A 182 -19.80 -9.88 -5.95
N LEU A 183 -20.00 -8.79 -5.19
CA LEU A 183 -18.90 -8.02 -4.59
C LEU A 183 -18.09 -8.86 -3.59
N ARG A 184 -18.74 -9.67 -2.75
CA ARG A 184 -18.06 -10.59 -1.82
C ARG A 184 -17.30 -11.70 -2.55
N THR A 185 -17.84 -12.22 -3.64
CA THR A 185 -17.14 -13.18 -4.51
C THR A 185 -15.89 -12.54 -5.13
N ARG A 186 -16.00 -11.31 -5.66
CA ARG A 186 -14.86 -10.55 -6.19
C ARG A 186 -13.80 -10.25 -5.12
N ALA A 187 -14.22 -9.91 -3.91
CA ALA A 187 -13.31 -9.72 -2.78
C ALA A 187 -12.56 -11.03 -2.45
N SER A 188 -13.26 -12.16 -2.44
CA SER A 188 -12.68 -13.49 -2.19
C SER A 188 -11.67 -13.89 -3.26
N LEU A 189 -11.95 -13.58 -4.53
CA LEU A 189 -11.05 -13.78 -5.65
C LEU A 189 -9.80 -12.89 -5.53
N ALA A 190 -9.96 -11.62 -5.19
CA ALA A 190 -8.83 -10.74 -4.94
C ALA A 190 -7.93 -11.24 -3.78
N ASP A 191 -8.50 -11.88 -2.76
CA ASP A 191 -7.70 -12.48 -1.67
C ASP A 191 -6.98 -13.77 -2.10
N SER A 192 -7.58 -14.61 -2.95
CA SER A 192 -6.89 -15.80 -3.48
C SER A 192 -5.66 -15.40 -4.31
N GLU A 193 -5.81 -14.40 -5.19
CA GLU A 193 -4.68 -13.84 -5.96
C GLU A 193 -3.62 -13.23 -5.04
N ARG A 194 -4.03 -12.48 -4.02
CA ARG A 194 -3.11 -11.94 -3.01
C ARG A 194 -2.30 -13.05 -2.32
N ARG A 195 -2.90 -14.19 -1.99
CA ARG A 195 -2.20 -15.32 -1.37
C ARG A 195 -1.21 -15.96 -2.34
N ARG A 196 -1.63 -16.21 -3.58
CA ARG A 196 -0.76 -16.69 -4.65
C ARG A 196 0.48 -15.80 -4.82
N PHE A 197 0.32 -14.49 -4.94
CA PHE A 197 1.46 -13.57 -5.08
C PHE A 197 2.37 -13.53 -3.83
N LYS A 198 1.85 -13.81 -2.63
CA LYS A 198 2.70 -13.95 -1.44
C LYS A 198 3.58 -15.20 -1.51
N GLU A 199 3.06 -16.30 -2.04
CA GLU A 199 3.80 -17.54 -2.22
C GLU A 199 4.83 -17.39 -3.34
N GLU A 200 4.45 -16.84 -4.49
CA GLU A 200 5.38 -16.53 -5.58
C GLU A 200 6.50 -15.59 -5.15
N ARG A 201 6.20 -14.62 -4.27
CA ARG A 201 7.22 -13.75 -3.67
C ARG A 201 8.22 -14.54 -2.83
N LYS A 202 7.75 -15.46 -1.98
CA LYS A 202 8.64 -16.30 -1.16
C LYS A 202 9.53 -17.16 -2.05
N TRP A 203 8.95 -17.74 -3.09
CA TRP A 203 9.67 -18.55 -4.07
C TRP A 203 10.74 -17.74 -4.82
N ALA A 204 10.42 -16.52 -5.26
CA ALA A 204 11.39 -15.63 -5.88
C ALA A 204 12.56 -15.26 -4.93
N ILE A 205 12.26 -15.07 -3.63
CA ILE A 205 13.29 -14.83 -2.61
C ILE A 205 14.20 -16.05 -2.44
N SER A 206 13.65 -17.27 -2.39
CA SER A 206 14.46 -18.49 -2.27
C SER A 206 15.36 -18.72 -3.49
N GLN A 207 14.98 -18.20 -4.65
CA GLN A 207 15.78 -18.22 -5.88
C GLN A 207 16.79 -17.05 -5.97
N GLY A 208 16.87 -16.17 -4.97
CA GLY A 208 17.75 -14.99 -5.02
C GLY A 208 17.29 -13.87 -5.95
N ASN A 209 16.12 -13.99 -6.58
CA ASN A 209 15.61 -13.00 -7.54
C ASN A 209 14.83 -11.87 -6.82
N LEU A 210 15.58 -10.89 -6.31
CA LEU A 210 15.03 -9.76 -5.57
C LEU A 210 14.14 -8.84 -6.41
N ALA A 211 14.46 -8.68 -7.71
CA ALA A 211 13.67 -7.87 -8.62
C ALA A 211 12.24 -8.43 -8.77
N ARG A 212 12.10 -9.73 -9.04
CA ARG A 212 10.80 -10.40 -9.12
C ARG A 212 10.07 -10.38 -7.78
N ALA A 213 10.78 -10.60 -6.66
CA ALA A 213 10.18 -10.50 -5.33
C ALA A 213 9.61 -9.10 -5.05
N SER A 214 10.26 -8.04 -5.55
CA SER A 214 9.78 -6.66 -5.43
C SER A 214 8.51 -6.40 -6.25
N GLN A 215 8.44 -6.97 -7.45
CA GLN A 215 7.25 -6.91 -8.31
C GLN A 215 6.07 -7.64 -7.65
N MET A 216 6.28 -8.86 -7.16
CA MET A 216 5.24 -9.62 -6.46
C MET A 216 4.77 -8.89 -5.20
N LYS A 217 5.68 -8.22 -4.46
CA LYS A 217 5.30 -7.36 -3.32
C LYS A 217 4.35 -6.24 -3.74
N TRP A 218 4.56 -5.63 -4.91
CA TRP A 218 3.65 -4.61 -5.44
C TRP A 218 2.28 -5.18 -5.78
N GLN A 219 2.24 -6.36 -6.43
CA GLN A 219 0.98 -7.06 -6.72
C GLN A 219 0.19 -7.41 -5.45
N VAL A 220 0.86 -7.93 -4.41
CA VAL A 220 0.22 -8.20 -3.11
C VAL A 220 -0.44 -6.94 -2.53
N LYS A 221 0.21 -5.78 -2.63
CA LYS A 221 -0.36 -4.51 -2.17
C LYS A 221 -1.58 -4.11 -3.01
N ARG A 222 -1.47 -4.20 -4.34
CA ARG A 222 -2.57 -3.90 -5.26
C ARG A 222 -3.80 -4.74 -4.97
N TYR A 223 -3.66 -6.07 -4.90
CA TYR A 223 -4.79 -6.97 -4.61
C TYR A 223 -5.33 -6.83 -3.19
N THR A 224 -4.48 -6.47 -2.21
CA THR A 224 -4.96 -6.13 -0.86
C THR A 224 -5.87 -4.90 -0.89
N ALA A 225 -5.48 -3.86 -1.64
CA ALA A 225 -6.30 -2.65 -1.78
C ALA A 225 -7.62 -2.96 -2.52
N LEU A 226 -7.56 -3.76 -3.58
CA LEU A 226 -8.73 -4.16 -4.38
C LEU A 226 -9.73 -5.02 -3.55
N MET A 227 -9.23 -5.96 -2.77
CA MET A 227 -10.05 -6.74 -1.82
C MET A 227 -10.74 -5.83 -0.81
N GLN A 228 -10.00 -4.86 -0.24
CA GLN A 228 -10.56 -3.92 0.73
C GLN A 228 -11.61 -2.99 0.12
N SER A 229 -11.43 -2.54 -1.13
CA SER A 229 -12.44 -1.72 -1.80
C SER A 229 -13.74 -2.49 -2.01
N PHE A 230 -13.67 -3.75 -2.46
CA PHE A 230 -14.86 -4.57 -2.63
C PHE A 230 -15.58 -4.88 -1.32
N HIS A 231 -14.85 -5.10 -0.22
CA HIS A 231 -15.48 -5.25 1.10
C HIS A 231 -16.22 -3.98 1.52
N ARG A 232 -15.58 -2.81 1.39
CA ARG A 232 -16.23 -1.53 1.73
C ARG A 232 -17.46 -1.27 0.88
N GLU A 233 -17.39 -1.58 -0.41
CA GLU A 233 -18.51 -1.43 -1.33
C GLU A 233 -19.67 -2.38 -0.99
N ALA A 234 -19.36 -3.64 -0.67
CA ALA A 234 -20.36 -4.61 -0.23
C ALA A 234 -21.04 -4.18 1.08
N ASP A 235 -20.28 -3.64 2.02
CA ASP A 235 -20.80 -3.15 3.30
C ASP A 235 -21.72 -1.92 3.10
N ASN A 236 -21.33 -0.99 2.21
CA ASN A 236 -22.17 0.15 1.85
C ASN A 236 -23.49 -0.29 1.21
N LYS A 237 -23.45 -1.28 0.30
CA LYS A 237 -24.64 -1.86 -0.33
C LYS A 237 -25.55 -2.58 0.67
N LEU A 238 -24.97 -3.23 1.69
CA LEU A 238 -25.73 -3.86 2.76
C LEU A 238 -26.47 -2.82 3.63
N LEU A 239 -25.85 -1.67 3.89
CA LEU A 239 -26.51 -0.55 4.56
C LEU A 239 -27.64 0.03 3.72
N GLU A 240 -27.46 0.14 2.41
CA GLU A 240 -28.52 0.56 1.47
C GLU A 240 -29.70 -0.42 1.44
N ALA A 241 -29.44 -1.73 1.39
CA ALA A 241 -30.49 -2.74 1.47
C ALA A 241 -31.27 -2.63 2.79
N SER A 242 -30.56 -2.40 3.89
CA SER A 242 -31.16 -2.22 5.22
C SER A 242 -32.00 -0.95 5.33
N SER A 243 -31.57 0.16 4.71
CA SER A 243 -32.33 1.42 4.72
C SER A 243 -33.60 1.32 3.88
N ARG A 244 -33.54 0.68 2.70
CA ARG A 244 -34.73 0.43 1.85
C ARG A 244 -35.74 -0.47 2.55
N ALA A 245 -35.28 -1.53 3.23
CA ALA A 245 -36.16 -2.41 4.00
C ALA A 245 -36.88 -1.67 5.14
N ARG A 246 -36.24 -0.67 5.76
CA ARG A 246 -36.87 0.19 6.77
C ARG A 246 -37.90 1.14 6.16
N GLN A 247 -37.60 1.77 5.02
CA GLN A 247 -38.53 2.68 4.34
C GLN A 247 -39.80 1.95 3.88
N ALA A 248 -39.65 0.76 3.29
CA ALA A 248 -40.79 -0.05 2.84
C ALA A 248 -41.76 -0.44 3.97
N ARG A 249 -41.28 -0.54 5.22
CA ARG A 249 -42.14 -0.79 6.39
C ARG A 249 -42.90 0.44 6.87
N THR A 250 -42.38 1.64 6.64
CA THR A 250 -43.00 2.89 7.11
C THR A 250 -44.14 3.34 6.20
N GLU A 251 -44.11 2.96 4.93
CA GLU A 251 -45.13 3.33 3.93
C GLU A 251 -46.31 2.37 3.85
N GLU A 252 -46.38 1.32 4.70
CA GLU A 252 -47.57 0.48 4.75
C GLU A 252 -48.75 1.35 5.24
N PRO A 253 -49.70 1.69 4.36
CA PRO A 253 -50.73 2.65 4.68
C PRO A 253 -51.57 2.04 5.80
N LYS A 254 -51.74 2.83 6.85
CA LYS A 254 -52.59 2.58 8.01
C LYS A 254 -54.05 2.49 7.55
N ALA A 255 -54.40 1.44 6.81
CA ALA A 255 -55.75 1.13 6.40
C ALA A 255 -56.49 0.60 7.63
N SER A 256 -57.11 1.56 8.31
CA SER A 256 -58.37 1.45 9.05
C SER A 256 -58.79 0.03 9.45
N SER A 257 -58.50 -0.28 10.72
CA SER A 257 -59.42 -0.94 11.64
C SER A 257 -60.84 -1.11 11.10
N SER A 258 -61.23 -2.34 10.76
CA SER A 258 -62.63 -2.78 10.92
C SER A 258 -62.72 -4.30 10.95
N LYS A 259 -63.00 -4.79 12.16
CA LYS A 259 -63.73 -6.03 12.51
C LYS A 259 -62.99 -7.37 12.42
N GLN A 260 -62.63 -7.82 13.62
CA GLN A 260 -62.71 -9.20 14.12
C GLN A 260 -63.85 -10.01 13.45
N PRO A 261 -63.67 -11.33 13.25
CA PRO A 261 -64.14 -12.22 14.32
C PRO A 261 -63.33 -13.52 14.53
N THR A 262 -63.16 -13.84 15.82
CA THR A 262 -63.25 -15.15 16.46
C THR A 262 -62.70 -16.44 15.80
N ARG A 263 -61.75 -17.04 16.53
CA ARG A 263 -61.83 -18.39 17.13
C ARG A 263 -61.85 -19.59 16.17
N ARG A 264 -60.71 -20.28 16.04
CA ARG A 264 -60.69 -21.75 16.24
C ARG A 264 -59.31 -22.25 16.65
N ARG A 265 -59.35 -22.98 17.76
CA ARG A 265 -58.30 -23.71 18.44
C ARG A 265 -58.12 -25.05 17.73
N GLU A 266 -56.90 -25.47 17.41
CA GLU A 266 -56.57 -26.89 17.29
C GLU A 266 -55.10 -27.15 17.63
N PRO A 267 -54.81 -28.10 18.54
CA PRO A 267 -53.46 -28.57 18.84
C PRO A 267 -53.18 -29.91 18.13
N SER A 268 -52.08 -30.01 17.39
CA SER A 268 -51.38 -31.27 17.10
C SER A 268 -49.88 -30.94 17.09
N ASN A 269 -49.04 -31.38 18.03
CA ASN A 269 -48.61 -32.73 18.42
C ASN A 269 -48.06 -33.60 17.28
N GLY A 270 -46.75 -33.42 17.04
CA GLY A 270 -45.79 -34.50 16.76
C GLY A 270 -45.17 -34.52 15.35
N PRO A 271 -44.05 -35.25 15.15
CA PRO A 271 -42.87 -35.39 16.00
C PRO A 271 -41.55 -35.06 15.26
N LEU A 272 -40.47 -35.07 16.05
CA LEU A 272 -39.05 -35.15 15.69
C LEU A 272 -38.72 -35.59 14.25
N ASN A 273 -37.88 -34.80 13.58
CA ASN A 273 -36.87 -35.38 12.70
C ASN A 273 -35.52 -34.67 12.90
N GLY A 274 -34.59 -35.42 13.47
CA GLY A 274 -33.24 -35.00 13.72
C GLY A 274 -32.40 -35.02 12.45
N HIS A 275 -31.56 -34.01 12.30
CA HIS A 275 -30.26 -34.20 11.68
C HIS A 275 -29.23 -33.46 12.53
N ALA A 276 -28.59 -34.25 13.39
CA ALA A 276 -27.36 -33.90 14.08
C ALA A 276 -26.27 -33.61 13.05
N ALA A 277 -26.03 -32.33 12.78
CA ALA A 277 -24.78 -31.88 12.16
C ALA A 277 -23.69 -31.97 13.22
N ARG A 278 -23.00 -33.10 13.17
CA ARG A 278 -21.81 -33.52 13.89
C ARG A 278 -20.78 -32.38 14.00
N SER A 279 -20.70 -31.73 15.15
CA SER A 279 -19.53 -30.92 15.54
C SER A 279 -18.32 -31.84 15.68
N PRO A 280 -17.16 -31.53 15.05
CA PRO A 280 -15.93 -32.25 15.32
C PRO A 280 -15.40 -31.82 16.69
N ASP A 281 -15.71 -32.64 17.69
CA ASP A 281 -15.06 -32.65 18.99
C ASP A 281 -13.57 -32.89 18.79
N THR A 282 -12.79 -31.81 18.87
CA THR A 282 -11.35 -31.83 18.71
C THR A 282 -10.74 -31.76 20.10
N THR A 283 -10.83 -32.86 20.83
CA THR A 283 -10.06 -33.09 22.06
C THR A 283 -8.57 -32.90 21.76
N PRO A 284 -7.87 -31.95 22.41
CA PRO A 284 -6.43 -31.81 22.23
C PRO A 284 -5.71 -32.97 22.94
N PRO A 285 -4.71 -33.62 22.31
CA PRO A 285 -3.95 -34.67 22.96
C PRO A 285 -3.18 -34.12 24.16
N LYS A 286 -3.32 -34.85 25.28
CA LYS A 286 -2.59 -34.67 26.54
C LYS A 286 -1.09 -34.61 26.24
N ARG A 287 -0.52 -33.41 26.39
CA ARG A 287 0.88 -33.11 26.08
C ARG A 287 1.77 -33.78 27.12
N HIS A 288 2.48 -34.84 26.73
CA HIS A 288 3.56 -35.39 27.54
C HIS A 288 4.62 -34.33 27.82
N SER A 289 4.89 -34.09 29.09
CA SER A 289 5.96 -33.24 29.60
C SER A 289 7.31 -33.79 29.12
N LYS A 290 7.93 -33.14 28.14
CA LYS A 290 9.34 -33.36 27.84
C LYS A 290 10.16 -32.56 28.85
N GLN A 291 10.97 -33.28 29.62
CA GLN A 291 11.97 -32.73 30.51
C GLN A 291 12.94 -31.80 29.75
N PRO A 292 13.39 -30.70 30.37
CA PRO A 292 14.43 -29.85 29.81
C PRO A 292 15.78 -30.59 29.83
N VAL A 293 16.42 -30.67 28.67
CA VAL A 293 17.82 -31.12 28.52
C VAL A 293 18.72 -29.95 28.93
N PRO A 294 19.69 -30.14 29.84
CA PRO A 294 20.61 -29.07 30.22
C PRO A 294 21.59 -28.75 29.09
N PRO A 295 22.08 -27.48 29.01
CA PRO A 295 23.05 -27.07 28.01
C PRO A 295 24.37 -27.82 28.20
N ARG A 296 24.91 -28.34 27.10
CA ARG A 296 26.28 -28.85 27.02
C ARG A 296 27.22 -27.64 27.04
N ASP A 297 27.91 -27.48 28.16
CA ASP A 297 29.10 -26.63 28.25
C ASP A 297 30.18 -27.19 27.30
N THR A 298 30.40 -26.51 26.19
CA THR A 298 31.62 -26.68 25.41
C THR A 298 32.72 -25.87 26.08
N MET A 299 33.56 -26.58 26.83
CA MET A 299 34.85 -26.10 27.31
C MET A 299 35.83 -25.87 26.15
N ARG A 300 36.58 -24.77 26.29
CA ARG A 300 37.98 -24.48 25.88
C ARG A 300 38.35 -24.58 24.41
#